data_AF-A0A7K0FTW9-F1
#
_entry.id   AF-A0A7K0FTW9-F1
#
_cell.length_a   1.000
_cell.length_b   1.000
_cell.length_c   1.000
_cell.angle_alpha   90.00
_cell.angle_beta   90.00
_cell.angle_gamma   90.00
#
_symmetry.space_group_name_H-M   'P 1'
#
loop_
_entity.id
_entity.type
_entity.pdbx_description
1 polymer ?
#
loop_
_entity_poly.entity_id
_entity_poly.type
_entity_poly.pdbx_seq_one_letter_code
_entity_poly.pdbx_strand_id
1 'polypeptide(L)'
;MRIKLALLLISSLSVSLYVKAQNNLITNDANITIKNLVENRIGFNKTLIKSREIQIANLPKPQYIFNQPGSHTVNFENLNFSIENKKIVSIAEIPLSKAALNIINERLIVLDKMQYAYSESSNLEYLSGEKDRRVAFNNDRQFFSVLKSLKSTITEISTLAKADDQKASVENALAKWKQPHIDWQFFSQIVVKETQFTLGK
;
A
#
# COMPACT_ATOMS: atom_id res chain seq x y z
N MET A 1 -37.46 64.20 -18.12
CA MET A 1 -38.07 63.45 -19.24
C MET A 1 -37.47 62.06 -19.27
N ARG A 2 -38.30 61.03 -18.98
CA ARG A 2 -38.40 59.67 -19.58
C ARG A 2 -37.13 59.01 -20.16
N ILE A 3 -36.81 57.70 -20.07
CA ILE A 3 -37.28 56.47 -19.39
C ILE A 3 -36.38 55.35 -20.01
N LYS A 4 -35.87 54.39 -19.21
CA LYS A 4 -35.48 52.99 -19.55
C LYS A 4 -34.29 52.78 -20.53
N LEU A 5 -33.50 51.69 -20.51
CA LEU A 5 -33.77 50.29 -20.19
C LEU A 5 -32.47 49.57 -19.76
N ALA A 6 -32.61 48.55 -18.91
CA ALA A 6 -31.57 47.69 -18.38
C ALA A 6 -30.87 46.83 -19.44
N LEU A 7 -29.61 46.46 -19.19
CA LEU A 7 -29.12 45.11 -19.51
C LEU A 7 -28.30 44.56 -18.35
N LEU A 8 -28.76 43.42 -17.87
CA LEU A 8 -28.30 42.64 -16.74
C LEU A 8 -27.12 41.73 -17.17
N LEU A 9 -26.13 41.59 -16.30
CA LEU A 9 -25.52 40.32 -15.85
C LEU A 9 -24.85 39.37 -16.88
N ILE A 10 -23.58 39.05 -16.57
CA ILE A 10 -22.90 37.73 -16.57
C ILE A 10 -21.51 37.81 -17.24
N SER A 11 -20.46 37.72 -16.41
CA SER A 11 -19.32 36.81 -16.66
C SER A 11 -18.29 36.88 -15.52
N SER A 12 -18.74 36.63 -14.29
CA SER A 12 -17.87 36.11 -13.24
C SER A 12 -17.69 34.60 -13.46
N LEU A 13 -16.89 34.19 -14.44
CA LEU A 13 -16.58 32.78 -14.71
C LEU A 13 -15.32 32.64 -15.58
N SER A 14 -14.17 33.04 -15.06
CA SER A 14 -12.88 32.66 -15.64
C SER A 14 -11.82 32.24 -14.62
N VAL A 15 -12.17 32.13 -13.33
CA VAL A 15 -11.25 31.59 -12.30
C VAL A 15 -11.35 30.05 -12.17
N SER A 16 -12.30 29.38 -12.82
CA SER A 16 -12.50 27.92 -12.68
C SER A 16 -11.81 27.04 -13.73
N LEU A 17 -11.04 27.60 -14.68
CA LEU A 17 -10.35 26.79 -15.71
C LEU A 17 -8.92 26.37 -15.35
N TYR A 18 -8.36 26.82 -14.21
CA TYR A 18 -7.05 26.37 -13.73
C TYR A 18 -7.09 25.29 -12.63
N VAL A 19 -8.27 24.84 -12.19
CA VAL A 19 -8.41 23.76 -11.19
C VAL A 19 -8.78 22.40 -11.82
N LYS A 20 -8.92 22.32 -13.16
CA LYS A 20 -9.33 21.08 -13.85
C LYS A 20 -8.23 20.43 -14.71
N ALA A 21 -6.97 20.82 -14.52
CA ALA A 21 -5.82 20.30 -15.28
C ALA A 21 -4.79 19.52 -14.44
N GLN A 22 -5.16 19.02 -13.25
CA GLN A 22 -4.32 18.09 -12.46
C GLN A 22 -4.95 16.71 -12.21
N ASN A 23 -6.00 16.32 -12.97
CA ASN A 23 -6.60 14.98 -12.82
C ASN A 23 -6.26 14.00 -13.95
N ASN A 24 -5.42 14.38 -14.91
CA ASN A 24 -4.98 13.49 -15.99
C ASN A 24 -3.57 12.93 -15.77
N LEU A 25 -3.37 12.31 -14.62
CA LEU A 25 -2.36 11.25 -14.41
C LEU A 25 -2.84 10.21 -13.38
N ILE A 26 -4.17 9.99 -13.28
CA ILE A 26 -4.67 8.71 -12.78
C ILE A 26 -4.57 7.74 -13.96
N THR A 27 -3.36 7.24 -14.21
CA THR A 27 -3.19 6.03 -14.98
C THR A 27 -4.01 4.93 -14.31
N ASN A 28 -4.74 4.16 -15.09
CA ASN A 28 -5.54 3.00 -14.69
C ASN A 28 -4.77 1.97 -13.83
N ASP A 29 -4.48 2.26 -12.56
CA ASP A 29 -4.08 1.26 -11.59
C ASP A 29 -5.35 0.88 -10.83
N ALA A 30 -5.87 -0.32 -11.13
CA ALA A 30 -6.85 -0.97 -10.29
C ALA A 30 -6.43 -0.79 -8.83
N ASN A 31 -7.29 -0.19 -8.00
CA ASN A 31 -7.04 0.05 -6.57
C ASN A 31 -6.22 -1.11 -5.99
N ILE A 32 -4.94 -0.87 -5.66
CA ILE A 32 -4.05 -1.94 -5.20
C ILE A 32 -4.58 -2.37 -3.83
N THR A 33 -5.08 -3.59 -3.76
CA THR A 33 -5.60 -4.18 -2.52
C THR A 33 -4.86 -5.47 -2.20
N ILE A 34 -4.82 -5.84 -0.91
CA ILE A 34 -4.34 -7.14 -0.45
C ILE A 34 -5.04 -8.27 -1.24
N LYS A 35 -6.35 -8.13 -1.47
CA LYS A 35 -7.13 -9.11 -2.23
C LYS A 35 -6.59 -9.27 -3.66
N ASN A 36 -6.38 -8.16 -4.37
CA ASN A 36 -5.85 -8.18 -5.74
C ASN A 36 -4.45 -8.82 -5.79
N LEU A 37 -3.57 -8.49 -4.84
CA LEU A 37 -2.23 -9.09 -4.75
C LEU A 37 -2.29 -10.60 -4.51
N VAL A 38 -3.17 -11.05 -3.61
CA VAL A 38 -3.40 -12.48 -3.33
C VAL A 38 -3.96 -13.19 -4.57
N GLU A 39 -5.01 -12.64 -5.19
CA GLU A 39 -5.70 -13.26 -6.33
C GLU A 39 -4.80 -13.36 -7.56
N ASN A 40 -4.03 -12.32 -7.86
CA ASN A 40 -3.06 -12.33 -8.96
C ASN A 40 -2.03 -13.44 -8.77
N ARG A 41 -1.47 -13.57 -7.56
CA ARG A 41 -0.46 -14.58 -7.26
C ARG A 41 -1.03 -16.00 -7.25
N ILE A 42 -2.22 -16.19 -6.67
CA ILE A 42 -2.91 -17.48 -6.71
C ILE A 42 -3.25 -17.87 -8.15
N GLY A 43 -3.70 -16.92 -8.97
CA GLY A 43 -4.00 -17.13 -10.39
C GLY A 43 -2.78 -17.64 -11.14
N PHE A 44 -1.66 -16.94 -11.00
CA PHE A 44 -0.38 -17.37 -11.58
C PHE A 44 0.03 -18.77 -11.10
N ASN A 45 0.02 -19.02 -9.78
CA ASN A 45 0.42 -20.32 -9.21
C ASN A 45 -0.48 -21.47 -9.68
N LYS A 46 -1.79 -21.24 -9.80
CA LYS A 46 -2.74 -22.24 -10.34
C LYS A 46 -2.43 -22.56 -11.79
N THR A 47 -2.15 -21.56 -12.62
CA THR A 47 -1.78 -21.77 -14.03
C THR A 47 -0.48 -22.54 -14.13
N LEU A 48 0.54 -22.15 -13.36
CA LEU A 48 1.85 -22.83 -13.31
C LEU A 48 1.73 -24.32 -12.94
N ILE A 49 0.89 -24.66 -11.96
CA ILE A 49 0.65 -26.06 -11.55
C ILE A 49 0.00 -26.86 -12.69
N LYS A 50 -0.94 -26.26 -13.42
CA LYS A 50 -1.68 -26.91 -14.52
C LYS A 50 -0.82 -27.09 -15.77
N SER A 51 -0.15 -26.04 -16.23
CA SER A 51 0.67 -26.06 -17.45
C SER A 51 2.01 -26.74 -17.24
N ARG A 52 2.54 -26.76 -16.01
CA ARG A 52 3.93 -27.11 -15.64
C ARG A 52 4.99 -26.18 -16.25
N GLU A 53 4.56 -25.17 -17.00
CA GLU A 53 5.38 -24.19 -17.70
C GLU A 53 5.23 -22.81 -17.07
N ILE A 54 6.35 -22.09 -16.96
CA ILE A 54 6.38 -20.72 -16.46
C ILE A 54 5.94 -19.80 -17.58
N GLN A 55 4.75 -19.23 -17.44
CA GLN A 55 4.27 -18.19 -18.34
C GLN A 55 4.83 -16.85 -17.89
N ILE A 56 6.05 -16.52 -18.34
CA ILE A 56 6.77 -15.31 -17.94
C ILE A 56 5.93 -14.04 -18.15
N ALA A 57 5.20 -13.98 -19.28
CA ALA A 57 4.30 -12.86 -19.59
C ALA A 57 3.17 -12.66 -18.55
N ASN A 58 2.88 -13.67 -17.74
CA ASN A 58 1.82 -13.66 -16.74
C ASN A 58 2.34 -13.55 -15.30
N LEU A 59 3.63 -13.23 -15.11
CA LEU A 59 4.18 -13.00 -13.77
C LEU A 59 3.46 -11.83 -13.09
N PRO A 60 2.95 -12.01 -11.86
CA PRO A 60 2.33 -10.93 -11.11
C PRO A 60 3.33 -9.80 -10.84
N LYS A 61 2.95 -8.56 -11.15
CA LYS A 61 3.80 -7.39 -10.88
C LYS A 61 3.90 -7.16 -9.36
N PRO A 62 5.11 -7.07 -8.77
CA PRO A 62 5.28 -6.63 -7.39
C PRO A 62 4.82 -5.17 -7.25
N GLN A 63 4.01 -4.88 -6.23
CA GLN A 63 3.44 -3.55 -6.01
C GLN A 63 3.42 -3.24 -4.51
N TYR A 64 3.84 -2.04 -4.14
CA TYR A 64 3.64 -1.52 -2.79
C TYR A 64 2.17 -1.17 -2.56
N ILE A 65 1.73 -1.21 -1.32
CA ILE A 65 0.41 -0.73 -0.87
C ILE A 65 0.55 0.67 -0.23
N PHE A 66 1.49 0.83 0.70
CA PHE A 66 1.68 2.03 1.53
C PHE A 66 2.99 2.77 1.20
N ASN A 67 4.05 2.04 0.84
CA ASN A 67 5.38 2.57 0.56
C ASN A 67 5.49 3.15 -0.86
N GLN A 68 4.45 3.85 -1.32
CA GLN A 68 4.40 4.51 -2.64
C GLN A 68 4.69 6.01 -2.53
N PRO A 69 5.41 6.62 -3.50
CA PRO A 69 5.61 8.06 -3.54
C PRO A 69 4.31 8.82 -3.85
N GLY A 70 4.29 10.12 -3.57
CA GLY A 70 3.13 10.98 -3.85
C GLY A 70 2.03 10.88 -2.79
N SER A 71 0.86 11.44 -3.10
CA SER A 71 -0.30 11.51 -2.22
C SER A 71 -1.45 10.68 -2.74
N HIS A 72 -1.95 9.74 -1.94
CA HIS A 72 -3.06 8.87 -2.31
C HIS A 72 -3.79 8.34 -1.07
N THR A 73 -4.99 7.81 -1.29
CA THR A 73 -5.80 7.18 -0.25
C THR A 73 -5.97 5.71 -0.56
N VAL A 74 -5.81 4.86 0.45
CA VAL A 74 -6.09 3.43 0.34
C VAL A 74 -7.19 3.05 1.32
N ASN A 75 -8.19 2.32 0.83
CA ASN A 75 -9.28 1.81 1.65
C ASN A 75 -9.07 0.32 1.96
N PHE A 76 -9.07 -0.03 3.24
CA PHE A 76 -9.07 -1.42 3.70
C PHE A 76 -10.07 -1.62 4.84
N GLU A 77 -10.99 -2.56 4.68
CA GLU A 77 -11.94 -2.95 5.74
C GLU A 77 -12.65 -1.73 6.37
N ASN A 78 -13.05 -0.77 5.53
CA ASN A 78 -13.67 0.52 5.91
C ASN A 78 -12.76 1.53 6.61
N LEU A 79 -11.44 1.29 6.68
CA LEU A 79 -10.46 2.29 7.08
C LEU A 79 -9.88 2.97 5.84
N ASN A 80 -9.92 4.30 5.83
CA ASN A 80 -9.28 5.11 4.79
C ASN A 80 -7.95 5.63 5.30
N PHE A 81 -6.85 5.14 4.74
CA PHE A 81 -5.49 5.58 5.04
C PHE A 81 -5.11 6.68 4.04
N SER A 82 -4.73 7.86 4.53
CA SER A 82 -4.10 8.87 3.69
C SER A 82 -2.59 8.71 3.75
N ILE A 83 -1.96 8.61 2.59
CA ILE A 83 -0.53 8.37 2.44
C ILE A 83 0.07 9.56 1.71
N GLU A 84 1.18 10.07 2.23
CA GLU A 84 2.01 11.09 1.60
C GLU A 84 3.47 10.64 1.63
N ASN A 85 4.10 10.60 0.46
CA ASN A 85 5.52 10.32 0.30
C ASN A 85 5.98 9.09 1.11
N LYS A 86 5.32 7.95 0.88
CA LYS A 86 5.60 6.65 1.52
C LYS A 86 5.31 6.60 3.02
N LYS A 87 4.50 7.51 3.55
CA LYS A 87 4.10 7.55 4.96
C LYS A 87 2.60 7.71 5.10
N ILE A 88 2.01 6.97 6.01
CA ILE A 88 0.62 7.15 6.44
C ILE A 88 0.57 8.41 7.31
N VAL A 89 -0.14 9.44 6.85
CA VAL A 89 -0.26 10.72 7.55
C VAL A 89 -1.55 10.82 8.37
N SER A 90 -2.56 10.04 8.03
CA SER A 90 -3.80 9.94 8.80
C SER A 90 -4.55 8.65 8.48
N ILE A 91 -5.46 8.28 9.38
CA ILE A 91 -6.49 7.27 9.14
C ILE A 91 -7.82 7.94 9.45
N ALA A 92 -8.72 7.98 8.46
CA ALA A 92 -9.99 8.69 8.59
C ALA A 92 -10.78 8.18 9.81
N GLU A 93 -11.44 9.11 10.50
CA GLU A 93 -12.30 8.84 11.66
C GLU A 93 -11.56 8.29 12.89
N ILE A 94 -10.22 8.19 12.87
CA ILE A 94 -9.41 7.74 14.00
C ILE A 94 -8.47 8.88 14.45
N PRO A 95 -8.74 9.54 15.59
CA PRO A 95 -7.89 10.62 16.09
C PRO A 95 -6.61 10.06 16.74
N LEU A 96 -5.55 9.87 15.95
CA LEU A 96 -4.26 9.35 16.41
C LEU A 96 -3.27 10.47 16.74
N SER A 97 -2.41 10.29 17.75
CA SER A 97 -1.24 11.15 17.92
C SER A 97 -0.20 10.87 16.84
N LYS A 98 0.79 11.78 16.73
CA LYS A 98 1.97 11.55 15.88
C LYS A 98 2.76 10.30 16.31
N ALA A 99 2.81 10.00 17.61
CA ALA A 99 3.51 8.82 18.13
C ALA A 99 2.79 7.53 17.72
N ALA A 100 1.46 7.47 17.90
CA ALA A 100 0.64 6.35 17.42
C ALA A 100 0.76 6.15 15.90
N LEU A 101 0.68 7.23 15.11
CA LEU A 101 0.86 7.15 13.66
C LEU A 101 2.25 6.63 13.28
N ASN A 102 3.30 7.03 14.00
CA ASN A 102 4.65 6.52 13.76
C ASN A 102 4.74 5.01 14.01
N ILE A 103 4.17 4.51 15.12
CA ILE A 103 4.14 3.06 15.42
C ILE A 103 3.40 2.29 14.32
N ILE A 104 2.26 2.81 13.86
CA ILE A 104 1.49 2.22 12.77
C ILE A 104 2.31 2.22 11.46
N ASN A 105 2.96 3.33 11.14
CA ASN A 105 3.83 3.45 9.97
C ASN A 105 4.96 2.42 10.01
N GLU A 106 5.70 2.37 11.11
CA GLU A 106 6.82 1.44 11.27
C GLU A 106 6.39 0.01 10.98
N ARG A 107 5.24 -0.41 11.51
CA ARG A 107 4.72 -1.76 11.28
C ARG A 107 4.21 -1.99 9.86
N LEU A 108 3.32 -1.13 9.36
CA LEU A 108 2.68 -1.34 8.06
C LEU A 108 3.67 -1.17 6.90
N ILE A 109 4.60 -0.22 6.97
CA ILE A 109 5.64 -0.03 5.94
C ILE A 109 6.61 -1.21 5.91
N VAL A 110 7.01 -1.74 7.08
CA VAL A 110 7.85 -2.95 7.14
C VAL A 110 7.15 -4.12 6.45
N LEU A 111 5.88 -4.38 6.77
CA LEU A 111 5.12 -5.46 6.15
C LEU A 111 4.92 -5.24 4.64
N ASP A 112 4.69 -3.99 4.22
CA ASP A 112 4.54 -3.66 2.81
C ASP A 112 5.84 -3.84 2.01
N LYS A 113 6.99 -3.50 2.60
CA LYS A 113 8.30 -3.80 2.02
C LYS A 113 8.57 -5.28 1.90
N MET A 114 8.23 -6.05 2.93
CA MET A 114 8.44 -7.48 2.93
C MET A 114 7.58 -8.19 1.89
N GLN A 115 6.29 -7.84 1.74
CA GLN A 115 5.46 -8.46 0.71
C GLN A 115 5.97 -8.12 -0.70
N TYR A 116 6.39 -6.87 -0.93
CA TYR A 116 6.95 -6.46 -2.20
C TYR A 116 8.21 -7.29 -2.53
N ALA A 117 9.14 -7.37 -1.58
CA ALA A 117 10.41 -8.05 -1.77
C ALA A 117 10.26 -9.55 -1.98
N TYR A 118 9.35 -10.23 -1.28
CA TYR A 118 9.07 -11.64 -1.54
C TYR A 118 8.41 -11.87 -2.89
N SER A 119 7.52 -10.96 -3.31
CA SER A 119 6.90 -11.02 -4.64
C SER A 119 7.95 -10.87 -5.74
N GLU A 120 8.84 -9.87 -5.62
CA GLU A 120 9.97 -9.63 -6.52
C GLU A 120 10.93 -10.82 -6.53
N SER A 121 11.35 -11.29 -5.37
CA SER A 121 12.33 -12.38 -5.25
C SER A 121 11.81 -13.65 -5.90
N SER A 122 10.56 -14.04 -5.64
CA SER A 122 9.95 -15.20 -6.31
C SER A 122 9.85 -15.03 -7.83
N ASN A 123 9.54 -13.81 -8.33
CA ASN A 123 9.56 -13.56 -9.77
C ASN A 123 10.96 -13.73 -10.36
N LEU A 124 12.00 -13.24 -9.70
CA LEU A 124 13.38 -13.43 -10.12
C LEU A 124 13.76 -14.91 -10.17
N GLU A 125 13.34 -15.71 -9.18
CA GLU A 125 13.54 -17.16 -9.19
C GLU A 125 12.83 -17.81 -10.39
N TYR A 126 11.59 -17.43 -10.71
CA TYR A 126 10.91 -17.95 -11.90
C TYR A 126 11.57 -17.53 -13.22
N LEU A 127 12.17 -16.34 -13.27
CA LEU A 127 12.88 -15.81 -14.44
C LEU A 127 14.26 -16.44 -14.64
N SER A 128 14.89 -16.92 -13.56
CA SER A 128 16.22 -17.58 -13.62
C SER A 128 16.22 -18.83 -14.51
N GLY A 129 15.05 -19.44 -14.72
CA GLY A 129 14.90 -20.68 -15.47
C GLY A 129 15.43 -21.92 -14.73
N GLU A 130 15.75 -21.81 -13.44
CA GLU A 130 16.17 -22.95 -12.64
C GLU A 130 15.09 -24.03 -12.59
N LYS A 131 15.52 -25.31 -12.72
CA LYS A 131 14.61 -26.46 -12.63
C LYS A 131 14.06 -26.62 -11.21
N ASP A 132 14.82 -26.20 -10.21
CA ASP A 132 14.43 -26.27 -8.82
C ASP A 132 13.61 -25.04 -8.41
N ARG A 133 12.30 -25.25 -8.24
CA ARG A 133 11.36 -24.17 -7.90
C ARG A 133 11.15 -24.00 -6.40
N ARG A 134 11.92 -24.70 -5.56
CA ARG A 134 11.74 -24.68 -4.10
C ARG A 134 11.89 -23.27 -3.52
N VAL A 135 12.85 -22.49 -4.01
CA VAL A 135 13.09 -21.12 -3.54
C VAL A 135 11.91 -20.21 -3.94
N ALA A 136 11.47 -20.25 -5.20
CA ALA A 136 10.31 -19.49 -5.67
C ALA A 136 9.05 -19.80 -4.85
N PHE A 137 8.76 -21.08 -4.59
CA PHE A 137 7.62 -21.49 -3.77
C PHE A 137 7.76 -21.09 -2.31
N ASN A 138 8.97 -21.09 -1.75
CA ASN A 138 9.20 -20.59 -0.40
C ASN A 138 8.89 -19.08 -0.33
N ASN A 139 9.42 -18.31 -1.28
CA ASN A 139 9.16 -16.88 -1.39
C ASN A 139 7.66 -16.58 -1.57
N ASP A 140 6.93 -17.37 -2.36
CA ASP A 140 5.47 -17.25 -2.49
C ASP A 140 4.73 -17.49 -1.17
N ARG A 141 5.15 -18.50 -0.39
CA ARG A 141 4.56 -18.75 0.94
C ARG A 141 4.81 -17.59 1.89
N GLN A 142 6.02 -17.03 1.88
CA GLN A 142 6.35 -15.88 2.71
C GLN A 142 5.56 -14.64 2.27
N PHE A 143 5.40 -14.40 0.97
CA PHE A 143 4.54 -13.36 0.43
C PHE A 143 3.10 -13.46 0.99
N PHE A 144 2.47 -14.63 0.91
CA PHE A 144 1.13 -14.82 1.48
C PHE A 144 1.08 -14.66 3.00
N SER A 145 2.11 -15.11 3.71
CA SER A 145 2.23 -14.95 5.16
C SER A 145 2.29 -13.47 5.58
N VAL A 146 3.08 -12.68 4.86
CA VAL A 146 3.20 -11.23 5.11
C VAL A 146 1.89 -10.51 4.78
N LEU A 147 1.22 -10.83 3.67
CA LEU A 147 -0.09 -10.26 3.35
C LEU A 147 -1.16 -10.59 4.39
N LYS A 148 -1.13 -11.81 4.94
CA LYS A 148 -2.01 -12.20 6.06
C LYS A 148 -1.70 -11.37 7.32
N SER A 149 -0.43 -11.15 7.61
CA SER A 149 0.01 -10.33 8.75
C SER A 149 -0.37 -8.85 8.58
N LEU A 150 -0.30 -8.33 7.36
CA LEU A 150 -0.74 -6.98 7.01
C LEU A 150 -2.25 -6.83 7.20
N LYS A 151 -3.04 -7.80 6.72
CA LYS A 151 -4.48 -7.85 6.98
C LYS A 151 -4.81 -7.87 8.48
N SER A 152 -4.18 -8.76 9.25
CA SER A 152 -4.36 -8.85 10.72
C SER A 152 -4.05 -7.52 11.41
N THR A 153 -2.95 -6.87 11.00
CA THR A 153 -2.53 -5.57 11.55
C THR A 153 -3.58 -4.49 11.28
N ILE A 154 -4.19 -4.45 10.09
CA ILE A 154 -5.26 -3.51 9.76
C ILE A 154 -6.52 -3.78 10.59
N THR A 155 -6.90 -5.06 10.75
CA THR A 155 -8.04 -5.45 11.59
C THR A 155 -7.80 -5.08 13.07
N GLU A 156 -6.57 -5.23 13.58
CA GLU A 156 -6.17 -4.79 14.92
C GLU A 156 -6.33 -3.26 15.07
N ILE A 157 -5.86 -2.47 14.10
CA ILE A 157 -6.06 -1.01 14.09
C ILE A 157 -7.56 -0.65 14.10
N SER A 158 -8.36 -1.32 13.25
CA SER A 158 -9.81 -1.10 13.20
C SER A 158 -10.49 -1.42 14.54
N THR A 159 -10.02 -2.45 15.23
CA THR A 159 -10.55 -2.85 16.54
C THR A 159 -10.17 -1.84 17.62
N LEU A 160 -8.92 -1.36 17.63
CA LEU A 160 -8.47 -0.31 18.54
C LEU A 160 -9.26 0.99 18.34
N ALA A 161 -9.64 1.30 17.10
CA ALA A 161 -10.41 2.49 16.76
C ALA A 161 -11.87 2.44 17.22
N LYS A 162 -12.47 1.25 17.29
CA LYS A 162 -13.88 1.04 17.70
C LYS A 162 -14.06 0.89 19.21
N ALA A 163 -12.97 0.76 19.97
CA ALA A 163 -13.03 0.77 21.42
C ALA A 163 -13.30 2.20 21.90
N ASP A 164 -14.58 2.55 22.00
CA ASP A 164 -15.09 3.87 22.39
C ASP A 164 -14.37 4.45 23.63
N ASP A 165 -14.18 5.77 23.56
CA ASP A 165 -13.94 6.74 24.64
C ASP A 165 -12.55 7.05 25.20
N GLN A 166 -11.44 6.39 24.83
CA GLN A 166 -10.14 6.86 25.34
C GLN A 166 -9.01 6.81 24.31
N LYS A 167 -8.68 7.96 23.73
CA LYS A 167 -7.42 8.20 23.00
C LYS A 167 -6.21 7.66 23.79
N ALA A 168 -6.21 7.84 25.11
CA ALA A 168 -5.19 7.29 25.99
C ALA A 168 -5.12 5.74 25.96
N SER A 169 -6.24 5.04 25.79
CA SER A 169 -6.30 3.59 25.65
C SER A 169 -5.68 3.11 24.34
N VAL A 170 -5.96 3.79 23.22
CA VAL A 170 -5.35 3.49 21.91
C VAL A 170 -3.84 3.69 21.94
N GLU A 171 -3.37 4.82 22.47
CA GLU A 171 -1.93 5.10 22.60
C GLU A 171 -1.23 4.06 23.49
N ASN A 172 -1.84 3.68 24.62
CA ASN A 172 -1.29 2.67 25.51
C ASN A 172 -1.25 1.27 24.88
N ALA A 173 -2.25 0.93 24.06
CA ALA A 173 -2.28 -0.34 23.34
C ALA A 173 -1.21 -0.38 22.24
N LEU A 174 -1.06 0.71 21.48
CA LEU A 174 -0.02 0.84 20.44
C LEU A 174 1.39 0.85 21.04
N ALA A 175 1.59 1.50 22.18
CA ALA A 175 2.88 1.49 22.88
C ALA A 175 3.32 0.09 23.33
N LYS A 176 2.38 -0.83 23.56
CA LYS A 176 2.62 -2.24 23.92
C LYS A 176 2.62 -3.17 22.71
N TRP A 177 2.50 -2.62 21.50
CA TRP A 177 2.33 -3.43 20.30
C TRP A 177 3.63 -4.15 19.97
N LYS A 178 3.57 -5.48 19.98
CA LYS A 178 4.74 -6.32 19.69
C LYS A 178 5.18 -6.10 18.25
N GLN A 179 6.49 -6.12 18.01
CA GLN A 179 7.05 -6.09 16.66
C GLN A 179 6.45 -7.19 15.77
N PRO A 180 6.26 -6.95 14.46
CA PRO A 180 5.73 -7.96 13.56
C PRO A 180 6.68 -9.16 13.50
N HIS A 181 6.11 -10.37 13.43
CA HIS A 181 6.88 -11.59 13.30
C HIS A 181 7.30 -11.76 11.83
N ILE A 182 8.50 -11.28 11.51
CA ILE A 182 9.08 -11.32 10.17
C ILE A 182 10.53 -11.80 10.21
N ASP A 183 11.06 -12.16 9.03
CA ASP A 183 12.49 -12.36 8.84
C ASP A 183 13.21 -11.00 8.83
N TRP A 184 13.74 -10.62 9.99
CA TRP A 184 14.49 -9.37 10.17
C TRP A 184 15.82 -9.35 9.44
N GLN A 185 16.44 -10.51 9.21
CA GLN A 185 17.67 -10.60 8.43
C GLN A 185 17.37 -10.26 6.97
N PHE A 186 16.32 -10.86 6.39
CA PHE A 186 15.88 -10.51 5.04
C PHE A 186 15.46 -9.04 4.95
N PHE A 187 14.72 -8.52 5.93
CA PHE A 187 14.35 -7.10 5.96
C PHE A 187 15.56 -6.17 5.95
N SER A 188 16.60 -6.48 6.71
CA SER A 188 17.83 -5.67 6.75
C SER A 188 18.50 -5.58 5.37
N GLN A 189 18.47 -6.66 4.58
CA GLN A 189 19.03 -6.67 3.22
C GLN A 189 18.24 -5.75 2.28
N ILE A 190 16.91 -5.72 2.41
CA ILE A 190 16.04 -4.81 1.65
C ILE A 190 16.44 -3.34 1.94
N VAL A 191 16.57 -2.98 3.22
CA VAL A 191 16.91 -1.61 3.63
C VAL A 191 18.30 -1.18 3.12
N VAL A 192 19.29 -2.07 3.19
CA VAL A 192 20.64 -1.80 2.67
C VAL A 192 20.59 -1.55 1.16
N LYS A 193 19.90 -2.40 0.39
CA LYS A 193 19.73 -2.25 -1.06
C LYS A 193 19.08 -0.91 -1.43
N GLU A 194 18.03 -0.52 -0.74
CA GLU A 194 17.36 0.78 -0.95
C GLU A 194 18.27 1.98 -0.64
N THR A 195 19.05 1.89 0.43
CA THR A 195 19.96 2.96 0.86
C THR A 195 21.10 3.15 -0.16
N GLN A 196 21.71 2.06 -0.62
CA GLN A 196 22.74 2.09 -1.66
C GLN A 196 22.20 2.67 -2.98
N PHE A 197 20.98 2.31 -3.37
CA PHE A 197 20.35 2.84 -4.58
C PHE A 197 20.06 4.34 -4.49
N THR A 198 19.83 4.86 -3.29
CA THR A 198 19.56 6.29 -3.05
C THR A 198 20.85 7.12 -3.05
N LEU A 199 21.96 6.56 -2.55
CA LEU A 199 23.26 7.23 -2.49
C LEU A 199 24.03 7.20 -3.82
N GLY A 200 23.67 6.29 -4.73
CA GLY A 200 24.28 6.19 -6.06
C GLY A 200 23.64 7.07 -7.14
N LYS A 201 22.69 7.94 -6.78
CA LYS A 201 22.02 8.91 -7.67
C LYS A 201 22.38 10.32 -7.26
#